data_AF-A0A959G4S3-F1
#
_entry.id   AF-A0A959G4S3-F1
#
_cell.length_a   1.000
_cell.length_b   1.000
_cell.length_c   1.000
_cell.angle_alpha   90.00
_cell.angle_beta   90.00
_cell.angle_gamma   90.00
#
_symmetry.space_group_name_H-M   'P 1'
#
loop_
_entity.id
_entity.type
_entity.pdbx_description
1 polymer ?
#
loop_
_entity_poly.entity_id
_entity_poly.type
_entity_poly.pdbx_seq_one_letter_code
_entity_poly.pdbx_strand_id
1 'polypeptide(L)'
;MNKILKIWMTIASIILFTQCVKDASCSDGIKNGDEVEVDCGGTCAPCATCTDGLKNGLETEVDCGGTCGPCYKVGDVGKYGGIVFYVKLDYSDGWRYLESYKQDVLPKEWGCLSQKIFFLDNSFGGGKKNTDYLNTLQCNVGYAFAAQYVHGLVLNGHDEWYLPNSTELGEMYKNRNLIGGFVTNGAAPYYSYYWSSYASSTATEGSNVFDFKLGMKTSNGRGGSYRIRPITRY
;
A
#
# COMPACT_ATOMS: atom_id res chain seq x y z
N MET A 1 60.60 -59.27 37.14
CA MET A 1 60.61 -57.92 37.75
C MET A 1 59.90 -56.92 36.84
N ASN A 2 58.63 -56.68 37.18
CA ASN A 2 57.72 -55.55 36.93
C ASN A 2 57.77 -54.75 35.60
N LYS A 3 56.95 -55.22 34.64
CA LYS A 3 56.28 -54.40 33.62
C LYS A 3 54.91 -53.92 34.14
N ILE A 4 54.85 -52.99 35.09
CA ILE A 4 53.60 -52.33 35.48
C ILE A 4 53.91 -50.89 35.90
N LEU A 5 53.91 -49.96 34.93
CA LEU A 5 53.57 -48.54 35.13
C LEU A 5 53.54 -47.77 33.79
N LYS A 6 52.85 -48.32 32.78
CA LYS A 6 52.22 -47.51 31.74
C LYS A 6 50.73 -47.49 32.09
N ILE A 7 50.01 -46.42 31.79
CA ILE A 7 48.56 -46.22 32.03
C ILE A 7 48.24 -45.40 33.31
N TRP A 8 48.87 -44.26 33.56
CA TRP A 8 48.25 -43.19 34.34
C TRP A 8 48.70 -41.85 33.75
N MET A 9 47.74 -40.98 33.36
CA MET A 9 47.92 -39.67 32.69
C MET A 9 48.33 -39.80 31.20
N THR A 10 47.42 -39.72 30.22
CA THR A 10 46.61 -38.54 29.90
C THR A 10 45.31 -38.95 29.18
N ILE A 11 44.28 -39.35 29.94
CA ILE A 11 42.88 -39.25 29.50
C ILE A 11 42.38 -37.87 29.98
N ALA A 12 43.07 -36.82 29.56
CA ALA A 12 42.65 -35.44 29.78
C ALA A 12 41.93 -34.98 28.51
N SER A 13 40.62 -35.18 28.50
CA SER A 13 39.67 -34.27 27.87
C SER A 13 40.07 -33.71 26.50
N ILE A 14 40.04 -34.56 25.47
CA ILE A 14 39.39 -34.09 24.23
C ILE A 14 37.91 -34.39 24.44
N ILE A 15 37.29 -33.58 25.30
CA ILE A 15 35.87 -33.31 25.24
C ILE A 15 35.70 -32.79 23.81
N LEU A 16 35.24 -33.66 22.91
CA LEU A 16 34.59 -33.16 21.70
C LEU A 16 33.57 -32.17 22.26
N PHE A 17 33.76 -30.89 21.94
CA PHE A 17 32.66 -29.95 21.88
C PHE A 17 31.72 -30.51 20.81
N THR A 18 30.99 -31.56 21.13
CA THR A 18 29.72 -31.84 20.48
C THR A 18 28.84 -30.72 21.01
N GLN A 19 28.98 -29.54 20.42
CA GLN A 19 27.92 -28.55 20.50
C GLN A 19 26.65 -29.32 20.19
N CYS A 20 25.71 -29.28 21.12
CA CYS A 20 24.33 -29.66 20.82
C CYS A 20 23.89 -28.65 19.76
N VAL A 21 24.21 -28.94 18.50
CA VAL A 21 23.50 -28.37 17.37
C VAL A 21 22.12 -28.98 17.57
N LYS A 22 21.26 -28.24 18.26
CA LYS A 22 19.87 -28.64 18.42
C LYS A 22 19.37 -28.83 17.00
N ASP A 23 18.94 -30.06 16.68
CA ASP A 23 18.43 -30.37 15.34
C ASP A 23 17.39 -29.35 14.94
N ALA A 24 17.35 -29.00 13.66
CA ALA A 24 16.40 -28.06 13.10
C ALA A 24 14.98 -28.43 13.54
N SER A 25 14.29 -27.51 14.20
CA SER A 25 12.94 -27.74 14.70
C SER A 25 12.05 -26.62 14.19
N CYS A 26 11.33 -26.91 13.13
CA CYS A 26 10.56 -25.94 12.35
C CYS A 26 9.31 -25.36 13.04
N SER A 27 9.25 -25.32 14.38
CA SER A 27 8.11 -24.83 15.16
C SER A 27 8.41 -24.60 16.65
N ASP A 28 9.68 -24.55 17.07
CA ASP A 28 10.05 -24.43 18.48
C ASP A 28 10.37 -23.00 18.92
N GLY A 29 10.22 -22.02 18.02
CA GLY A 29 10.35 -20.60 18.28
C GLY A 29 11.80 -20.14 18.45
N ILE A 30 12.79 -20.97 18.09
CA ILE A 30 14.20 -20.61 18.19
C ILE A 30 14.94 -20.94 16.89
N LYS A 31 15.79 -20.03 16.42
CA LYS A 31 16.64 -20.29 15.25
C LYS A 31 17.73 -21.32 15.60
N ASN A 32 17.60 -22.55 15.12
CA ASN A 32 18.55 -23.65 15.39
C ASN A 32 18.82 -24.50 14.13
N GLY A 33 19.64 -25.55 14.26
CA GLY A 33 20.00 -26.41 13.12
C GLY A 33 20.53 -25.66 11.89
N ASP A 34 19.95 -25.93 10.73
CA ASP A 34 20.26 -25.30 9.44
C ASP A 34 19.21 -24.26 8.99
N GLU A 35 18.40 -23.76 9.91
CA GLU A 35 17.36 -22.76 9.66
C GLU A 35 17.94 -21.40 9.20
N VAL A 36 17.22 -20.74 8.28
CA VAL A 36 17.56 -19.41 7.75
C VAL A 36 16.98 -18.31 8.63
N GLU A 37 15.75 -18.46 9.11
CA GLU A 37 15.15 -17.63 10.16
C GLU A 37 14.53 -18.52 11.25
N VAL A 38 13.88 -17.96 12.26
CA VAL A 38 13.25 -18.76 13.32
C VAL A 38 12.24 -19.73 12.70
N ASP A 39 12.43 -21.04 12.91
CA ASP A 39 11.54 -22.12 12.47
C ASP A 39 11.39 -22.30 10.94
N CYS A 40 12.28 -21.74 10.09
CA CYS A 40 12.18 -21.85 8.63
C CYS A 40 13.54 -21.84 7.89
N GLY A 41 13.55 -22.36 6.67
CA GLY A 41 14.74 -22.51 5.83
C GLY A 41 15.58 -23.75 6.16
N GLY A 42 16.55 -24.08 5.29
CA GLY A 42 17.35 -25.30 5.45
C GLY A 42 16.52 -26.56 5.25
N THR A 43 16.48 -27.43 6.26
CA THR A 43 15.61 -28.61 6.31
C THR A 43 14.14 -28.27 6.56
N CYS A 44 13.83 -27.05 7.00
CA CYS A 44 12.47 -26.56 7.17
C CYS A 44 11.88 -25.98 5.88
N ALA A 45 10.58 -25.67 5.90
CA ALA A 45 9.94 -24.98 4.76
C ALA A 45 10.66 -23.64 4.48
N PRO A 46 10.75 -23.19 3.21
CA PRO A 46 11.31 -21.89 2.89
C PRO A 46 10.67 -20.79 3.75
N CYS A 47 11.49 -19.87 4.24
CA CYS A 47 11.00 -18.73 5.01
C CYS A 47 10.02 -17.90 4.18
N ALA A 48 9.05 -17.31 4.88
CA ALA A 48 8.02 -16.51 4.24
C ALA A 48 8.65 -15.28 3.58
N THR A 49 8.39 -15.11 2.29
CA THR A 49 8.78 -13.93 1.53
C THR A 49 7.52 -13.20 1.13
N CYS A 50 7.07 -12.28 1.98
CA CYS A 50 5.76 -11.61 1.97
C CYS A 50 5.40 -10.77 0.72
N THR A 51 6.14 -10.90 -0.38
CA THR A 51 5.97 -10.14 -1.63
C THR A 51 6.48 -10.92 -2.86
N ASP A 52 6.64 -12.24 -2.77
CA ASP A 52 7.22 -13.06 -3.86
C ASP A 52 6.18 -13.75 -4.75
N GLY A 53 4.89 -13.57 -4.46
CA GLY A 53 3.78 -14.14 -5.20
C GLY A 53 3.57 -15.63 -4.96
N LEU A 54 4.24 -16.22 -3.98
CA LEU A 54 4.09 -17.61 -3.56
C LEU A 54 3.38 -17.67 -2.20
N LYS A 55 2.85 -18.85 -1.87
CA LYS A 55 2.39 -19.15 -0.51
C LYS A 55 3.45 -20.03 0.15
N ASN A 56 4.34 -19.43 0.93
CA ASN A 56 5.45 -20.13 1.58
C ASN A 56 5.60 -19.73 3.07
N GLY A 57 6.49 -20.40 3.79
CA GLY A 57 6.64 -20.23 5.24
C GLY A 57 5.32 -20.38 6.01
N LEU A 58 5.01 -19.39 6.85
CA LEU A 58 3.83 -19.36 7.73
C LEU A 58 2.66 -18.55 7.16
N GLU A 59 2.70 -18.17 5.89
CA GLU A 59 1.65 -17.40 5.24
C GLU A 59 0.30 -18.11 5.22
N THR A 60 -0.77 -17.36 5.50
CA THR A 60 -2.14 -17.90 5.47
C THR A 60 -2.75 -17.81 4.08
N GLU A 61 -2.37 -16.79 3.31
CA GLU A 61 -2.67 -16.61 1.88
C GLU A 61 -1.37 -16.14 1.18
N VAL A 62 -1.28 -16.19 -0.15
CA VAL A 62 -0.08 -15.74 -0.90
C VAL A 62 0.37 -14.38 -0.37
N ASP A 63 1.65 -14.17 -0.01
CA ASP A 63 2.22 -12.90 0.43
C ASP A 63 1.58 -12.24 1.70
N CYS A 64 0.81 -12.97 2.53
CA CYS A 64 0.23 -12.41 3.76
C CYS A 64 -0.13 -13.44 4.85
N GLY A 65 -0.25 -12.95 6.08
CA GLY A 65 -0.55 -13.73 7.28
C GLY A 65 0.66 -14.44 7.88
N GLY A 66 0.47 -15.05 9.06
CA GLY A 66 1.57 -15.66 9.82
C GLY A 66 2.60 -14.62 10.25
N THR A 67 3.83 -14.76 9.73
CA THR A 67 4.93 -13.80 9.94
C THR A 67 4.82 -12.54 9.08
N CYS A 68 3.95 -12.55 8.07
CA CYS A 68 3.65 -11.40 7.21
C CYS A 68 2.52 -10.53 7.80
N GLY A 69 2.28 -9.36 7.18
CA GLY A 69 1.15 -8.50 7.53
C GLY A 69 -0.21 -9.19 7.32
N PRO A 70 -1.31 -8.69 7.93
CA PRO A 70 -2.63 -9.28 7.80
C PRO A 70 -3.09 -9.42 6.33
N CYS A 71 -3.84 -10.49 6.03
CA CYS A 71 -4.51 -10.65 4.74
C CYS A 71 -5.77 -9.78 4.68
N TYR A 72 -5.61 -8.56 4.20
CA TYR A 72 -6.71 -7.60 4.04
C TYR A 72 -7.70 -8.03 2.96
N LYS A 73 -8.98 -7.77 3.21
CA LYS A 73 -10.11 -7.96 2.30
C LYS A 73 -10.81 -6.63 2.07
N VAL A 74 -11.52 -6.53 0.95
CA VAL A 74 -12.36 -5.35 0.67
C VAL A 74 -13.38 -5.17 1.80
N GLY A 75 -13.42 -3.97 2.38
CA GLY A 75 -14.22 -3.61 3.54
C GLY A 75 -13.45 -3.58 4.87
N ASP A 76 -12.26 -4.16 4.94
CA ASP A 76 -11.43 -4.12 6.14
C ASP A 76 -10.92 -2.71 6.43
N VAL A 77 -10.60 -2.45 7.70
CA VAL A 77 -9.80 -1.28 8.08
C VAL A 77 -8.35 -1.56 7.72
N GLY A 78 -7.83 -0.83 6.74
CA GLY A 78 -6.47 -0.99 6.26
C GLY A 78 -5.42 -0.46 7.24
N LYS A 79 -4.14 -0.68 6.92
CA LYS A 79 -3.00 -0.32 7.77
C LYS A 79 -3.02 1.16 8.19
N TYR A 80 -3.47 2.06 7.33
CA TYR A 80 -3.46 3.51 7.60
C TYR A 80 -4.82 4.02 8.12
N GLY A 81 -5.70 3.09 8.50
CA GLY A 81 -6.99 3.37 9.13
C GLY A 81 -8.10 3.78 8.16
N GLY A 82 -7.85 3.74 6.85
CA GLY A 82 -8.85 3.81 5.79
C GLY A 82 -9.68 2.53 5.67
N ILE A 83 -10.54 2.48 4.65
CA ILE A 83 -11.29 1.27 4.26
C ILE A 83 -10.68 0.71 2.98
N VAL A 84 -10.26 -0.54 3.02
CA VAL A 84 -9.73 -1.26 1.86
C VAL A 84 -10.85 -1.41 0.83
N PHE A 85 -10.62 -0.92 -0.39
CA PHE A 85 -11.62 -0.98 -1.46
C PHE A 85 -11.15 -1.77 -2.68
N TYR A 86 -9.89 -2.20 -2.70
CA TYR A 86 -9.34 -3.03 -3.75
C TYR A 86 -8.15 -3.83 -3.22
N VAL A 87 -8.05 -5.11 -3.59
CA VAL A 87 -6.96 -6.02 -3.23
C VAL A 87 -6.55 -6.79 -4.49
N LYS A 88 -5.25 -6.78 -4.83
CA LYS A 88 -4.66 -7.58 -5.90
C LYS A 88 -4.56 -9.04 -5.49
N LEU A 89 -4.50 -9.92 -6.49
CA LEU A 89 -4.20 -11.34 -6.26
C LEU A 89 -2.73 -11.53 -5.85
N ASP A 90 -1.83 -10.74 -6.45
CA ASP A 90 -0.38 -10.79 -6.30
C ASP A 90 0.19 -9.47 -5.78
N TYR A 91 1.32 -9.54 -5.07
CA TYR A 91 2.10 -8.35 -4.74
C TYR A 91 2.91 -7.90 -5.97
N SER A 92 2.53 -6.79 -6.59
CA SER A 92 3.19 -6.25 -7.78
C SER A 92 3.27 -4.73 -7.75
N ASP A 93 4.21 -4.13 -8.48
CA ASP A 93 4.40 -2.67 -8.55
C ASP A 93 4.66 -1.99 -7.18
N GLY A 94 5.07 -2.76 -6.17
CA GLY A 94 5.34 -2.28 -4.82
C GLY A 94 4.09 -2.00 -3.98
N TRP A 95 2.93 -2.55 -4.34
CA TRP A 95 1.71 -2.49 -3.53
C TRP A 95 0.75 -3.64 -3.85
N ARG A 96 -0.13 -3.98 -2.90
CA ARG A 96 -1.12 -5.06 -3.05
C ARG A 96 -2.56 -4.59 -2.87
N TYR A 97 -2.83 -3.60 -2.04
CA TYR A 97 -4.18 -3.09 -1.85
C TYR A 97 -4.25 -1.57 -1.88
N LEU A 98 -5.46 -1.07 -2.14
CA LEU A 98 -5.80 0.34 -2.02
C LEU A 98 -6.81 0.53 -0.89
N GLU A 99 -6.56 1.53 -0.06
CA GLU A 99 -7.50 1.96 0.96
C GLU A 99 -7.91 3.42 0.73
N SER A 100 -9.18 3.70 1.01
CA SER A 100 -9.77 5.03 0.91
C SER A 100 -9.92 5.62 2.30
N TYR A 101 -9.65 6.91 2.44
CA TYR A 101 -9.96 7.59 3.69
C TYR A 101 -11.47 7.58 3.95
N LYS A 102 -11.88 7.59 5.23
CA LYS A 102 -13.29 7.43 5.61
C LYS A 102 -14.15 8.66 5.30
N GLN A 103 -13.53 9.81 5.07
CA GLN A 103 -14.23 11.08 4.89
C GLN A 103 -13.61 11.89 3.74
N ASP A 104 -14.41 12.80 3.18
CA ASP A 104 -13.89 13.78 2.24
C ASP A 104 -13.03 14.80 3.00
N VAL A 105 -11.95 15.23 2.36
CA VAL A 105 -11.17 16.38 2.83
C VAL A 105 -11.71 17.65 2.20
N LEU A 106 -11.24 18.80 2.68
CA LEU A 106 -11.66 20.10 2.16
C LEU A 106 -11.56 20.14 0.62
N PRO A 107 -12.65 20.51 -0.08
CA PRO A 107 -12.62 20.74 -1.51
C PRO A 107 -11.53 21.74 -1.89
N LYS A 108 -10.85 21.46 -3.00
CA LYS A 108 -9.86 22.36 -3.60
C LYS A 108 -10.10 22.48 -5.10
N GLU A 109 -9.56 23.53 -5.68
CA GLU A 109 -9.37 23.61 -7.11
C GLU A 109 -8.39 22.55 -7.59
N TRP A 110 -8.53 22.10 -8.84
CA TRP A 110 -7.57 21.18 -9.44
C TRP A 110 -6.22 21.87 -9.69
N GLY A 111 -6.23 23.19 -9.95
CA GLY A 111 -5.03 24.01 -10.15
C GLY A 111 -4.57 24.09 -11.61
N CYS A 112 -3.40 24.69 -11.84
CA CYS A 112 -2.74 24.78 -13.15
C CYS A 112 -3.66 25.20 -14.31
N LEU A 113 -4.34 26.34 -14.12
CA LEU A 113 -5.27 26.90 -15.11
C LEU A 113 -4.55 27.27 -16.41
N SER A 114 -5.19 26.99 -17.54
CA SER A 114 -4.69 27.28 -18.90
C SER A 114 -3.35 26.61 -19.25
N GLN A 115 -2.94 25.57 -18.52
CA GLN A 115 -1.70 24.84 -18.77
C GLN A 115 -1.97 23.41 -19.25
N LYS A 116 -1.16 22.93 -20.20
CA LYS A 116 -1.14 21.51 -20.56
C LYS A 116 -0.27 20.76 -19.57
N ILE A 117 -0.76 19.64 -19.06
CA ILE A 117 -0.03 18.79 -18.11
C ILE A 117 0.31 17.47 -18.80
N PHE A 118 1.58 17.13 -18.83
CA PHE A 118 2.08 15.91 -19.45
C PHE A 118 2.36 14.84 -18.39
N PHE A 119 2.59 13.59 -18.82
CA PHE A 119 3.03 12.47 -17.98
C PHE A 119 2.02 11.94 -16.94
N LEU A 120 0.77 12.41 -16.98
CA LEU A 120 -0.29 11.85 -16.15
C LEU A 120 -0.76 10.50 -16.71
N ASP A 121 -0.97 9.55 -15.81
CA ASP A 121 -1.37 8.18 -16.09
C ASP A 121 -2.77 7.89 -15.52
N ASN A 122 -3.67 7.44 -16.40
CA ASN A 122 -5.01 7.03 -16.01
C ASN A 122 -5.18 5.51 -15.95
N SER A 123 -4.10 4.73 -16.03
CA SER A 123 -4.10 3.30 -15.74
C SER A 123 -4.35 3.04 -14.25
N PHE A 124 -4.80 1.84 -13.88
CA PHE A 124 -5.05 1.51 -12.48
C PHE A 124 -3.73 1.56 -11.67
N GLY A 125 -3.74 2.24 -10.51
CA GLY A 125 -2.53 2.47 -9.70
C GLY A 125 -1.68 3.68 -10.10
N GLY A 126 -2.05 4.40 -11.17
CA GLY A 126 -1.34 5.57 -11.66
C GLY A 126 -1.52 6.85 -10.83
N GLY A 127 -2.52 6.91 -9.93
CA GLY A 127 -2.86 8.15 -9.21
C GLY A 127 -1.76 8.65 -8.28
N LYS A 128 -0.96 7.75 -7.68
CA LYS A 128 0.17 8.15 -6.85
C LYS A 128 1.23 8.89 -7.67
N LYS A 129 1.64 8.32 -8.81
CA LYS A 129 2.61 8.94 -9.71
C LYS A 129 2.12 10.31 -10.21
N ASN A 130 0.82 10.43 -10.52
CA ASN A 130 0.23 11.71 -10.90
C ASN A 130 0.33 12.74 -9.77
N THR A 131 -0.04 12.34 -8.55
CA THR A 131 -0.03 13.23 -7.40
C THR A 131 1.38 13.70 -7.09
N ASP A 132 2.36 12.79 -7.10
CA ASP A 132 3.78 13.10 -6.89
C ASP A 132 4.28 14.09 -7.95
N TYR A 133 3.96 13.87 -9.23
CA TYR A 133 4.34 14.79 -10.31
C TYR A 133 3.66 16.16 -10.17
N LEU A 134 2.36 16.19 -9.94
CA LEU A 134 1.59 17.42 -9.75
C LEU A 134 2.10 18.23 -8.57
N ASN A 135 2.56 17.57 -7.50
CA ASN A 135 3.14 18.23 -6.34
C ASN A 135 4.39 19.06 -6.71
N THR A 136 5.16 18.66 -7.71
CA THR A 136 6.34 19.39 -8.18
C THR A 136 6.02 20.65 -8.98
N LEU A 137 4.79 20.78 -9.50
CA LEU A 137 4.44 21.87 -10.40
C LEU A 137 4.26 23.18 -9.66
N GLN A 138 4.83 24.25 -10.23
CA GLN A 138 4.64 25.61 -9.75
C GLN A 138 3.65 26.33 -10.67
N CYS A 139 2.36 26.24 -10.31
CA CYS A 139 1.26 26.68 -11.16
C CYS A 139 0.74 28.09 -10.85
N ASN A 140 1.51 28.94 -10.17
CA ASN A 140 1.19 30.35 -9.85
C ASN A 140 -0.19 30.57 -9.20
N VAL A 141 -0.67 29.58 -8.45
CA VAL A 141 -1.81 29.72 -7.55
C VAL A 141 -1.21 29.93 -6.16
N GLY A 142 -1.50 31.04 -5.48
CA GLY A 142 -0.90 31.38 -4.19
C GLY A 142 -1.30 30.46 -3.02
N TYR A 143 -1.71 29.23 -3.29
CA TYR A 143 -2.19 28.22 -2.37
C TYR A 143 -2.05 26.81 -2.98
N ALA A 144 -2.05 25.77 -2.14
CA ALA A 144 -1.98 24.38 -2.60
C ALA A 144 -3.28 23.92 -3.29
N PHE A 145 -3.16 23.40 -4.51
CA PHE A 145 -4.29 22.80 -5.25
C PHE A 145 -4.48 21.31 -4.90
N ALA A 146 -5.55 20.68 -5.40
CA ALA A 146 -6.03 19.37 -4.95
C ALA A 146 -4.94 18.31 -4.72
N ALA A 147 -4.05 18.10 -5.70
CA ALA A 147 -2.98 17.11 -5.58
C ALA A 147 -1.92 17.50 -4.52
N GLN A 148 -1.45 18.75 -4.53
CA GLN A 148 -0.51 19.27 -3.52
C GLN A 148 -1.10 19.22 -2.11
N TYR A 149 -2.38 19.56 -1.98
CA TYR A 149 -3.09 19.52 -0.72
C TYR A 149 -3.10 18.09 -0.17
N VAL A 150 -3.53 17.11 -0.97
CA VAL A 150 -3.58 15.70 -0.53
C VAL A 150 -2.20 15.14 -0.22
N HIS A 151 -1.20 15.44 -1.05
CA HIS A 151 0.19 15.02 -0.83
C HIS A 151 0.77 15.56 0.50
N GLY A 152 0.29 16.71 0.99
CA GLY A 152 0.73 17.29 2.25
C GLY A 152 -0.10 16.88 3.47
N LEU A 153 -1.11 16.02 3.31
CA LEU A 153 -2.00 15.64 4.42
C LEU A 153 -1.36 14.59 5.32
N VAL A 154 -1.49 14.79 6.63
CA VAL A 154 -1.27 13.77 7.64
C VAL A 154 -2.62 13.34 8.20
N LEU A 155 -3.09 12.13 7.86
CA LEU A 155 -4.34 11.56 8.36
C LEU A 155 -4.02 10.29 9.14
N ASN A 156 -4.56 10.16 10.35
CA ASN A 156 -4.26 9.07 11.28
C ASN A 156 -2.76 8.87 11.56
N GLY A 157 -1.95 9.93 11.46
CA GLY A 157 -0.49 9.86 11.65
C GLY A 157 0.31 9.43 10.42
N HIS A 158 -0.34 9.35 9.25
CA HIS A 158 0.23 8.87 7.99
C HIS A 158 0.19 9.94 6.91
N ASP A 159 1.27 10.09 6.15
CA ASP A 159 1.49 11.11 5.11
C ASP A 159 1.56 10.53 3.69
N GLU A 160 1.26 9.25 3.53
CA GLU A 160 1.34 8.51 2.26
C GLU A 160 0.10 8.69 1.36
N TRP A 161 -0.75 9.67 1.66
CA TRP A 161 -2.02 9.90 0.96
C TRP A 161 -1.84 10.57 -0.39
N TYR A 162 -2.62 10.15 -1.38
CA TYR A 162 -2.59 10.71 -2.73
C TYR A 162 -3.98 10.88 -3.35
N LEU A 163 -4.04 11.72 -4.38
CA LEU A 163 -5.26 11.97 -5.16
C LEU A 163 -5.45 10.83 -6.19
N PRO A 164 -6.53 10.04 -6.10
CA PRO A 164 -6.76 8.94 -7.04
C PRO A 164 -6.95 9.45 -8.47
N ASN A 165 -6.55 8.67 -9.47
CA ASN A 165 -6.95 8.93 -10.85
C ASN A 165 -8.38 8.43 -11.13
N SER A 166 -8.92 8.73 -12.32
CA SER A 166 -10.32 8.42 -12.62
C SER A 166 -10.63 6.92 -12.71
N THR A 167 -9.62 6.08 -12.94
CA THR A 167 -9.75 4.62 -12.97
C THR A 167 -9.79 4.04 -11.56
N GLU A 168 -8.97 4.54 -10.63
CA GLU A 168 -9.04 4.22 -9.20
C GLU A 168 -10.35 4.70 -8.56
N LEU A 169 -10.82 5.91 -8.91
CA LEU A 169 -12.14 6.41 -8.48
C LEU A 169 -13.29 5.51 -8.97
N GLY A 170 -13.18 4.95 -10.17
CA GLY A 170 -14.16 4.00 -10.70
C GLY A 170 -14.25 2.73 -9.86
N GLU A 171 -13.14 2.23 -9.34
CA GLU A 171 -13.12 1.08 -8.43
C GLU A 171 -13.63 1.43 -7.04
N MET A 172 -13.23 2.60 -6.52
CA MET A 172 -13.77 3.14 -5.28
C MET A 172 -15.30 3.30 -5.35
N TYR A 173 -15.83 3.73 -6.50
CA TYR A 173 -17.28 3.86 -6.72
C TYR A 173 -18.02 2.51 -6.62
N LYS A 174 -17.43 1.41 -7.12
CA LYS A 174 -18.03 0.08 -6.99
C LYS A 174 -18.19 -0.32 -5.52
N ASN A 175 -17.22 0.04 -4.69
CA ASN A 175 -17.15 -0.28 -3.27
C ASN A 175 -17.63 0.85 -2.34
N ARG A 176 -18.23 1.92 -2.90
CA ARG A 176 -18.59 3.14 -2.17
C ARG A 176 -19.51 2.93 -0.98
N ASN A 177 -20.36 1.91 -1.03
CA ASN A 177 -21.29 1.59 0.07
C ASN A 177 -20.55 1.00 1.28
N LEU A 178 -19.45 0.27 1.06
CA LEU A 178 -18.60 -0.27 2.13
C LEU A 178 -17.75 0.82 2.77
N ILE A 179 -17.20 1.72 1.95
CA ILE A 179 -16.37 2.84 2.42
C ILE A 179 -17.23 3.89 3.15
N GLY A 180 -18.38 4.25 2.58
CA GLY A 180 -19.31 5.24 3.14
C GLY A 180 -18.86 6.70 3.01
N GLY A 181 -19.75 7.60 3.45
CA GLY A 181 -19.48 9.04 3.54
C GLY A 181 -19.45 9.79 2.20
N PHE A 182 -19.83 9.16 1.09
CA PHE A 182 -19.90 9.82 -0.21
C PHE A 182 -21.20 10.62 -0.37
N VAL A 183 -21.08 11.85 -0.86
CA VAL A 183 -22.25 12.64 -1.26
C VAL A 183 -22.73 12.24 -2.66
N THR A 184 -23.97 11.76 -2.73
CA THR A 184 -24.63 11.30 -3.96
C THR A 184 -25.79 12.20 -4.41
N ASN A 185 -26.22 13.15 -3.57
CA ASN A 185 -27.27 14.11 -3.90
C ASN A 185 -26.66 15.36 -4.54
N GLY A 186 -26.24 15.23 -5.80
CA GLY A 186 -25.60 16.29 -6.58
C GLY A 186 -26.58 17.41 -6.99
N ALA A 187 -26.78 18.38 -6.10
CA ALA A 187 -27.34 19.69 -6.43
C ALA A 187 -26.36 20.77 -5.93
N ALA A 188 -26.28 21.89 -6.66
CA ALA A 188 -25.45 23.01 -6.27
C ALA A 188 -25.78 23.47 -4.83
N PRO A 189 -24.79 23.84 -4.00
CA PRO A 189 -23.35 23.83 -4.27
C PRO A 189 -22.66 22.47 -4.00
N TYR A 190 -23.40 21.46 -3.54
CA TYR A 190 -22.88 20.16 -3.10
C TYR A 190 -22.89 19.12 -4.21
N TYR A 191 -22.04 19.32 -5.22
CA TYR A 191 -21.90 18.38 -6.32
C TYR A 191 -21.36 17.01 -5.85
N SER A 192 -21.73 15.95 -6.58
CA SER A 192 -21.23 14.58 -6.41
C SER A 192 -19.92 14.31 -7.18
N TYR A 193 -19.24 15.37 -7.62
CA TYR A 193 -17.99 15.29 -8.38
C TYR A 193 -16.78 15.18 -7.45
N TYR A 194 -15.93 14.19 -7.74
CA TYR A 194 -14.66 13.95 -7.06
C TYR A 194 -13.52 14.19 -8.03
N TRP A 195 -12.55 15.01 -7.64
CA TRP A 195 -11.38 15.24 -8.46
C TRP A 195 -10.59 13.96 -8.67
N SER A 196 -10.19 13.74 -9.93
CA SER A 196 -9.16 12.77 -10.29
C SER A 196 -7.83 13.48 -10.47
N SER A 197 -6.71 12.82 -10.16
CA SER A 197 -5.36 13.31 -10.44
C SER A 197 -4.99 13.32 -11.93
N TYR A 198 -5.83 12.76 -12.79
CA TYR A 198 -5.62 12.74 -14.24
C TYR A 198 -6.30 13.91 -14.96
N ALA A 199 -5.57 14.48 -15.93
CA ALA A 199 -6.07 15.37 -16.96
C ALA A 199 -5.47 14.95 -18.32
N SER A 200 -6.23 15.14 -19.41
CA SER A 200 -5.70 14.90 -20.76
C SER A 200 -4.55 15.85 -21.07
N SER A 201 -3.50 15.37 -21.75
CA SER A 201 -2.36 16.18 -22.19
C SER A 201 -2.72 17.28 -23.19
N THR A 202 -3.91 17.20 -23.79
CA THR A 202 -4.45 18.23 -24.68
C THR A 202 -5.32 19.26 -23.95
N ALA A 203 -5.73 18.98 -22.71
CA ALA A 203 -6.63 19.85 -21.96
C ALA A 203 -5.87 20.98 -21.25
N THR A 204 -6.38 22.20 -21.40
CA THR A 204 -5.85 23.42 -20.78
C THR A 204 -6.72 23.93 -19.63
N GLU A 205 -8.03 23.67 -19.69
CA GLU A 205 -9.00 24.25 -18.74
C GLU A 205 -9.76 23.19 -17.92
N GLY A 206 -9.93 22.00 -18.48
CA GLY A 206 -10.65 20.89 -17.84
C GLY A 206 -9.73 19.83 -17.26
N SER A 207 -10.22 19.16 -16.21
CA SER A 207 -9.62 17.95 -15.64
C SER A 207 -10.70 16.93 -15.32
N ASN A 208 -10.31 15.65 -15.22
CA ASN A 208 -11.28 14.60 -14.97
C ASN A 208 -11.84 14.71 -13.55
N VAL A 209 -13.16 14.61 -13.45
CA VAL A 209 -13.87 14.28 -12.21
C VAL A 209 -14.58 12.95 -12.37
N PHE A 210 -14.88 12.29 -11.25
CA PHE A 210 -15.77 11.15 -11.21
C PHE A 210 -17.06 11.53 -10.48
N ASP A 211 -18.21 11.30 -11.11
CA ASP A 211 -19.51 11.56 -10.51
C ASP A 211 -19.97 10.34 -9.69
N PHE A 212 -19.99 10.47 -8.37
CA PHE A 212 -20.42 9.40 -7.45
C PHE A 212 -21.95 9.25 -7.35
N LYS A 213 -22.73 10.11 -8.02
CA LYS A 213 -24.17 9.90 -8.24
C LYS A 213 -24.41 9.01 -9.45
N LEU A 214 -23.73 9.32 -10.55
CA LEU A 214 -23.97 8.69 -11.86
C LEU A 214 -23.02 7.52 -12.15
N GLY A 215 -21.93 7.38 -11.40
CA GLY A 215 -20.95 6.32 -11.61
C GLY A 215 -20.11 6.49 -12.87
N MET A 216 -19.87 7.72 -13.31
CA MET A 216 -19.19 8.00 -14.58
C MET A 216 -18.12 9.09 -14.45
N LYS A 217 -17.09 8.97 -15.29
CA LYS A 217 -16.11 10.03 -15.49
C LYS A 217 -16.69 11.15 -16.36
N THR A 218 -16.36 12.39 -16.01
CA THR A 218 -16.62 13.58 -16.83
C THR A 218 -15.47 14.56 -16.67
N SER A 219 -15.58 15.76 -17.24
CA SER A 219 -14.59 16.83 -17.15
C SER A 219 -15.24 18.09 -16.60
N ASN A 220 -14.58 18.72 -15.63
CA ASN A 220 -14.98 20.03 -15.11
C ASN A 220 -13.82 21.01 -15.16
N GLY A 221 -14.14 22.30 -15.14
CA GLY A 221 -13.15 23.37 -15.11
C GLY A 221 -12.26 23.29 -13.87
N ARG A 222 -10.95 23.43 -14.06
CA ARG A 222 -9.92 23.28 -13.02
C ARG A 222 -10.04 24.29 -11.87
N GLY A 223 -10.66 25.45 -12.12
CA GLY A 223 -10.95 26.47 -11.12
C GLY A 223 -12.17 26.15 -10.24
N GLY A 224 -12.89 25.06 -10.52
CA GLY A 224 -13.97 24.59 -9.66
C GLY A 224 -13.42 23.91 -8.41
N SER A 225 -14.01 24.19 -7.25
CA SER A 225 -13.73 23.44 -6.02
C SER A 225 -14.67 22.23 -5.92
N TYR A 226 -14.13 21.03 -6.09
CA TYR A 226 -14.88 19.76 -5.99
C TYR A 226 -14.28 18.86 -4.92
N ARG A 227 -14.98 17.75 -4.64
CA ARG A 227 -14.68 16.85 -3.54
C ARG A 227 -13.38 16.11 -3.77
N ILE A 228 -12.74 15.74 -2.68
CA ILE A 228 -11.48 15.02 -2.67
C ILE A 228 -11.61 13.90 -1.65
N ARG A 229 -11.38 12.68 -2.12
CA ARG A 229 -11.31 11.49 -1.29
C ARG A 229 -9.89 10.92 -1.42
N PRO A 230 -9.01 11.16 -0.44
CA PRO A 230 -7.66 10.61 -0.46
C PRO A 230 -7.68 9.08 -0.47
N ILE A 231 -6.72 8.49 -1.16
CA ILE A 231 -6.41 7.06 -1.06
C ILE A 231 -4.94 6.87 -0.74
N THR A 232 -4.59 5.68 -0.28
CA THR A 232 -3.21 5.23 -0.15
C THR A 232 -3.11 3.76 -0.56
N ARG A 233 -1.89 3.25 -0.68
CA ARG A 233 -1.57 1.91 -1.14
C ARG A 233 -0.51 1.25 -0.28
N TYR A 234 -0.59 -0.06 -0.14
CA TYR A 234 0.38 -0.91 0.54
C TYR A 234 0.41 -2.27 -0.12
#